data_AF-A0A511QN61-F1
#
_entry.id   AF-A0A511QN61-F1
#
_cell.length_a   1.000
_cell.length_b   1.000
_cell.length_c   1.000
_cell.angle_alpha   90.00
_cell.angle_beta   90.00
_cell.angle_gamma   90.00
#
_symmetry.space_group_name_H-M   'P 1'
#
loop_
_entity.id
_entity.type
_entity.pdbx_description
1 polymer ?
#
loop_
_entity_poly.entity_id
_entity_poly.type
_entity_poly.pdbx_seq_one_letter_code
_entity_poly.pdbx_strand_id
1 'polypeptide(L)'
;MNPNTFKQIHTTMAPYLKRGIPFRRKQVKRLVAIFEDIFTHEPYLNEHLDRVGKRQIIGYWRRTEHEGENVRKEKHAILLRFFTAARLKGKVPKPK
;
A
#
# COMPACT_ATOMS: atom_id res chain seq x y z
N MET A 1 6.95 3.82 -10.64
CA MET A 1 6.86 4.59 -9.38
C MET A 1 8.05 5.53 -9.29
N ASN A 2 7.80 6.81 -9.02
CA ASN A 2 8.84 7.83 -8.95
C ASN A 2 9.67 7.71 -7.66
N PRO A 3 10.90 8.25 -7.66
CA PRO A 3 11.80 8.17 -6.52
C PRO A 3 11.25 8.85 -5.26
N ASN A 4 10.46 9.91 -5.40
CA ASN A 4 9.91 10.67 -4.27
C ASN A 4 8.90 9.82 -3.48
N THR A 5 7.97 9.19 -4.18
CA THR A 5 6.95 8.31 -3.60
C THR A 5 7.58 7.07 -2.97
N PHE A 6 8.57 6.48 -3.64
CA PHE A 6 9.37 5.39 -3.05
C PHE A 6 10.01 5.83 -1.72
N LYS A 7 10.69 6.98 -1.71
CA LYS A 7 11.30 7.55 -0.51
C LYS A 7 10.25 7.82 0.58
N GLN A 8 9.10 8.36 0.24
CA GLN A 8 8.02 8.66 1.18
C GLN A 8 7.48 7.40 1.85
N ILE A 9 7.27 6.31 1.08
CA ILE A 9 6.87 5.01 1.63
C ILE A 9 7.93 4.52 2.63
N HIS A 10 9.20 4.54 2.24
CA HIS A 10 10.30 4.08 3.08
C HIS A 10 10.47 4.92 4.35
N THR A 11 10.39 6.25 4.27
CA THR A 11 10.49 7.14 5.42
C THR A 11 9.32 6.94 6.37
N THR A 12 8.10 6.81 5.86
CA THR A 12 6.90 6.57 6.68
C THR A 12 6.99 5.24 7.44
N MET A 13 7.53 4.21 6.79
CA MET A 13 7.63 2.88 7.37
C MET A 13 8.92 2.65 8.17
N ALA A 14 9.88 3.57 8.14
CA ALA A 14 11.14 3.48 8.88
C ALA A 14 10.97 3.18 10.38
N PRO A 15 10.01 3.79 11.11
CA PRO A 15 9.79 3.47 12.52
C PRO A 15 9.41 2.01 12.76
N TYR A 16 8.70 1.40 11.81
CA TYR A 16 8.21 0.02 11.91
C TYR A 16 9.26 -1.02 11.54
N LEU A 17 10.40 -0.61 10.97
CA LEU A 17 11.51 -1.51 10.62
C LEU A 17 12.48 -1.72 11.79
N LYS A 18 12.27 -1.07 12.95
CA LYS A 18 13.10 -1.23 14.14
C LYS A 18 12.96 -2.63 14.74
N ARG A 19 14.04 -3.14 15.34
CA ARG A 19 14.01 -4.41 16.11
C ARG A 19 12.93 -4.35 17.19
N GLY A 20 12.14 -5.41 17.32
CA GLY A 20 11.05 -5.53 18.31
C GLY A 20 9.65 -5.23 17.77
N ILE A 21 9.50 -4.66 16.57
CA ILE A 21 8.19 -4.45 15.94
C ILE A 21 7.94 -5.58 14.92
N PRO A 22 6.76 -6.23 14.90
CA PRO A 22 6.47 -7.34 13.99
C PRO A 22 6.32 -6.93 12.52
N PHE A 23 6.83 -5.76 12.12
CA PHE A 23 6.78 -5.26 10.75
C PHE A 23 8.14 -5.43 10.06
N ARG A 24 8.18 -6.22 8.97
CA ARG A 24 9.42 -6.66 8.34
C ARG A 24 9.63 -6.00 6.98
N ARG A 25 10.88 -5.99 6.50
CA ARG A 25 11.26 -5.53 5.15
C ARG A 25 10.38 -6.14 4.03
N LYS A 26 9.92 -7.38 4.19
CA LYS A 26 8.99 -8.05 3.26
C LYS A 26 7.66 -7.30 3.11
N GLN A 27 7.14 -6.70 4.18
CA GLN A 27 5.89 -5.95 4.13
C GLN A 27 6.06 -4.58 3.44
N VAL A 28 7.21 -3.92 3.61
CA VAL A 28 7.53 -2.71 2.82
C VAL A 28 7.62 -3.04 1.34
N LYS A 29 8.29 -4.14 0.97
CA LYS A 29 8.35 -4.59 -0.43
C LYS A 29 6.95 -4.86 -1.01
N ARG A 30 6.09 -5.53 -0.23
CA ARG A 30 4.69 -5.75 -0.63
C ARG A 30 3.90 -4.46 -0.77
N LEU A 31 4.11 -3.49 0.13
CA LEU A 31 3.48 -2.17 0.06
C LEU A 31 3.88 -1.43 -1.22
N VAL A 32 5.17 -1.43 -1.54
CA VAL A 32 5.70 -0.85 -2.77
C VAL A 32 5.05 -1.51 -4.00
N ALA A 33 5.02 -2.84 -4.05
CA ALA A 33 4.40 -3.57 -5.15
C ALA A 33 2.89 -3.27 -5.32
N ILE A 34 2.17 -3.04 -4.22
CA ILE A 34 0.76 -2.63 -4.27
C ILE A 34 0.62 -1.25 -4.94
N PHE A 35 1.44 -0.27 -4.53
CA PHE A 35 1.38 1.07 -5.12
C PHE A 35 1.87 1.11 -6.56
N GLU A 36 2.89 0.32 -6.90
CA GLU A 36 3.32 0.14 -8.29
C GLU A 36 2.18 -0.38 -9.16
N ASP A 37 1.46 -1.42 -8.72
CA ASP A 37 0.30 -1.92 -9.47
C ASP A 37 -0.79 -0.85 -9.62
N ILE A 38 -1.10 -0.10 -8.56
CA ILE A 38 -2.09 0.98 -8.61
C ILE A 38 -1.67 2.04 -9.63
N PHE A 39 -0.43 2.52 -9.58
CA PHE A 39 0.03 3.59 -10.46
C PHE A 39 0.18 3.14 -11.92
N THR A 40 0.56 1.89 -12.16
CA THR A 40 0.61 1.31 -13.51
C THR A 40 -0.78 1.31 -14.17
N HIS A 41 -1.84 1.03 -13.41
CA HIS A 41 -3.21 1.00 -13.93
C HIS A 41 -3.93 2.35 -13.86
N GLU A 42 -3.39 3.32 -13.14
CA GLU A 42 -4.01 4.62 -12.89
C GLU A 42 -2.99 5.76 -13.08
N PRO A 43 -2.50 5.97 -14.33
CA PRO A 43 -1.44 6.92 -14.61
C PRO A 43 -1.81 8.37 -14.26
N TYR A 44 -3.11 8.71 -14.28
CA TYR A 44 -3.63 10.03 -13.89
C TYR A 44 -3.37 10.40 -12.42
N LEU A 45 -3.00 9.43 -11.57
CA LEU A 45 -2.58 9.70 -10.19
C LEU A 45 -1.20 10.36 -10.13
N ASN A 46 -0.43 10.36 -11.22
CA ASN A 46 0.93 10.89 -11.28
C ASN A 46 1.82 10.37 -10.12
N GLU A 47 1.53 9.15 -9.66
CA GLU A 47 2.23 8.47 -8.58
C GLU A 47 2.18 9.20 -7.22
N HIS A 48 1.17 10.05 -7.01
CA HIS A 48 0.92 10.76 -5.75
C HIS A 48 0.12 9.89 -4.76
N LEU A 49 0.69 9.63 -3.58
CA LEU A 49 0.06 8.81 -2.53
C LEU A 49 -1.23 9.41 -1.97
N ASP A 50 -1.32 10.74 -1.89
CA ASP A 50 -2.49 11.48 -1.42
C ASP A 50 -3.70 11.32 -2.34
N ARG A 51 -3.48 10.99 -3.61
CA ARG A 51 -4.53 10.71 -4.59
C ARG A 51 -5.01 9.27 -4.55
N VAL A 52 -4.32 8.38 -3.84
CA VAL A 52 -4.74 6.98 -3.69
C VAL A 52 -5.84 6.88 -2.64
N GLY A 53 -7.06 6.64 -3.10
CA GLY A 53 -8.24 6.51 -2.26
C GLY A 53 -8.94 5.17 -2.40
N LYS A 54 -10.19 5.13 -1.95
CA LYS A 54 -11.02 3.92 -1.92
C LYS A 54 -11.15 3.27 -3.31
N ARG A 55 -11.32 4.07 -4.37
CA ARG A 55 -11.54 3.58 -5.74
C ARG A 55 -10.32 2.82 -6.24
N GLN A 56 -9.13 3.35 -6.02
CA GLN A 56 -7.85 2.76 -6.39
C GLN A 56 -7.64 1.40 -5.73
N ILE A 57 -7.92 1.36 -4.42
CA ILE A 57 -7.75 0.14 -3.63
C ILE A 57 -8.77 -0.93 -4.04
N ILE A 58 -10.01 -0.55 -4.38
CA ILE A 58 -10.99 -1.50 -4.94
C ILE A 58 -10.50 -2.02 -6.30
N GLY A 59 -9.96 -1.15 -7.16
CA GLY A 59 -9.36 -1.56 -8.43
C GLY A 59 -8.26 -2.59 -8.21
N TYR A 60 -7.36 -2.33 -7.26
CA TYR A 60 -6.31 -3.27 -6.86
C TYR A 60 -6.87 -4.62 -6.42
N TRP A 61 -7.91 -4.62 -5.57
CA TRP A 61 -8.53 -5.86 -5.09
C TRP A 61 -9.21 -6.69 -6.16
N ARG A 62 -9.75 -6.04 -7.21
CA ARG A 62 -10.32 -6.75 -8.37
C ARG A 62 -9.25 -7.41 -9.21
N ARG A 63 -8.12 -6.73 -9.44
CA ARG A 63 -6.99 -7.29 -10.20
C ARG A 63 -6.30 -8.45 -9.48
N THR A 64 -6.31 -8.42 -8.15
CA THR A 64 -5.71 -9.45 -7.29
C THR A 64 -6.74 -10.44 -6.72
N GLU A 65 -7.89 -10.59 -7.36
CA GLU A 65 -8.96 -11.50 -6.89
C GLU A 65 -8.54 -12.97 -6.91
N HIS A 66 -7.65 -13.35 -7.83
CA HIS A 66 -7.08 -14.69 -7.93
C HIS A 66 -6.14 -15.06 -6.78
N GLU A 67 -5.74 -14.09 -5.94
CA GLU A 67 -4.88 -14.37 -4.79
C GLU A 67 -5.65 -14.99 -3.63
N GLY A 68 -5.01 -15.89 -2.90
CA GLY A 68 -5.60 -16.52 -1.72
C GLY A 68 -6.01 -15.50 -0.64
N GLU A 69 -7.09 -15.82 0.08
CA GLU A 69 -7.71 -14.95 1.08
C GLU A 69 -6.70 -14.47 2.15
N ASN A 70 -5.84 -15.36 2.64
CA ASN A 70 -4.80 -15.04 3.62
C ASN A 70 -3.82 -13.99 3.11
N VAL A 71 -3.41 -14.09 1.83
CA VAL A 71 -2.51 -13.12 1.20
C VAL A 71 -3.18 -11.76 1.10
N ARG A 72 -4.46 -11.72 0.71
CA ARG A 72 -5.23 -10.48 0.60
C ARG A 72 -5.47 -9.83 1.97
N LYS A 73 -5.74 -10.62 3.02
CA LYS A 73 -5.80 -10.15 4.43
C LYS A 73 -4.48 -9.53 4.88
N GLU A 74 -3.35 -10.17 4.58
CA GLU A 74 -2.02 -9.62 4.90
C GLU A 74 -1.78 -8.29 4.17
N LYS A 75 -2.07 -8.21 2.87
CA LYS A 75 -1.94 -6.97 2.09
C LYS A 75 -2.83 -5.86 2.62
N HIS A 76 -4.07 -6.17 3.01
CA HIS A 76 -4.99 -5.22 3.63
C HIS A 76 -4.43 -4.65 4.93
N ALA A 77 -3.91 -5.51 5.81
CA ALA A 77 -3.29 -5.07 7.07
C ALA A 77 -2.08 -4.16 6.85
N ILE A 78 -1.27 -4.45 5.82
CA ILE A 78 -0.13 -3.61 5.43
C ILE A 78 -0.61 -2.23 4.96
N LEU A 79 -1.60 -2.18 4.06
CA LEU A 79 -2.18 -0.92 3.57
C LEU A 79 -2.78 -0.10 4.72
N LEU A 80 -3.58 -0.71 5.59
CA LEU A 80 -4.22 -0.03 6.70
C LEU A 80 -3.17 0.62 7.63
N ARG A 81 -2.10 -0.11 7.95
CA ARG A 81 -1.00 0.41 8.76
C ARG A 81 -0.31 1.59 8.09
N PHE A 82 -0.03 1.49 6.78
CA PHE A 82 0.59 2.58 6.04
C PHE A 82 -0.28 3.83 5.99
N PHE A 83 -1.57 3.70 5.67
CA PHE A 83 -2.50 4.83 5.61
C PHE A 83 -2.61 5.54 6.95
N THR A 84 -2.60 4.78 8.05
CA THR A 84 -2.58 5.32 9.40
C THR A 84 -1.27 6.07 9.69
N ALA A 85 -0.13 5.47 9.36
CA ALA A 85 1.19 6.07 9.60
C ALA A 85 1.44 7.33 8.76
N ALA A 86 1.03 7.32 7.49
CA ALA A 86 1.15 8.44 6.56
C ALA A 86 0.05 9.50 6.75
N ARG A 87 -0.92 9.27 7.65
CA ARG A 87 -2.10 10.14 7.87
C ARG A 87 -2.84 10.47 6.57
N LEU A 88 -2.98 9.48 5.68
CA LEU A 88 -3.68 9.65 4.41
C LEU A 88 -5.19 9.74 4.66
N LYS A 89 -5.86 10.63 3.91
CA LYS A 89 -7.32 10.84 4.02
C LYS A 89 -8.16 9.69 3.44
N GLY A 90 -7.54 8.78 2.68
CA GLY A 90 -8.25 7.69 2.00
C GLY A 90 -8.69 6.57 2.94
N LYS A 91 -9.82 5.92 2.62
CA LYS A 91 -10.26 4.69 3.28
C LYS A 91 -9.63 3.47 2.60
N VAL A 92 -9.16 2.51 3.40
CA VAL A 92 -8.67 1.20 2.92
C VAL A 92 -9.77 0.14 3.01
N PRO A 93 -10.58 -0.06 1.95
CA PRO A 93 -11.63 -1.08 1.96
C PRO A 93 -11.03 -2.48 2.11
N LYS A 94 -11.76 -3.36 2.82
CA LYS A 94 -11.40 -4.78 2.90
C LYS A 94 -11.48 -5.42 1.51
N PRO A 95 -10.56 -6.35 1.18
CA PRO A 95 -10.70 -7.19 -0.01
C PRO A 95 -12.00 -8.01 0.12
N LYS A 96 -12.75 -8.10 -0.98
CA LYS A 96 -13.89 -9.00 -1.11
C LYS A 96 -13.42 -10.36 -1.56
#